data_AF-A0A941HHT9-F1
#
_entry.id   AF-A0A941HHT9-F1
#
_cell.length_a   1.000
_cell.length_b   1.000
_cell.length_c   1.000
_cell.angle_alpha   90.00
_cell.angle_beta   90.00
_cell.angle_gamma   90.00
#
_symmetry.space_group_name_H-M   'P 1'
#
loop_
_entity.id
_entity.type
_entity.pdbx_description
1 polymer ?
#
loop_
_entity_poly.entity_id
_entity_poly.type
_entity_poly.pdbx_seq_one_letter_code
_entity_poly.pdbx_strand_id
1 'polypeptide(L)'
;MKSLKYFLVFFILSFCEILLAQDMVITISEEDQDGKYLNRDGTIKPGFINAKIADINSTLDINLNKNTLITKIGGSFQARLPNDLSSKLSKLTKVMESRNESLKNLERIVNLYDYNNFRTDSNAYNNYITQLQQAVAKLEEIAEIDPRIEERALEFDDLYGSVYQAAEAVFNDVYIEFKNFTNREGVNIQFGSWLVAKGRKIPIHLQGFDSIAPQSPFEVERWQFSPTDEQIEELEKLTQYANENRGVEDEILKNIVRNQIQQLRDFTDTKILELQRKVEEALERVRTELGETISPKLKTLFDEIDRTIVLIEDFVREITIRKKYYQNIISGSPYTIDELIFRLQRDVKFVKDDKGKEVLNQIVNIANLINSSDEDITKDLKVVFNDLKEEFEIGISVFSNSVTDNIRIFLYGEDLDFAALKFSEEVFSLSLDDLPESTRLDLIDTGVRKDGDQLAFKLEVRSKKGIIYTENRKLYMFRVLTHIEGTVGVIFADPLARTEIKTQFQMAPYYNMIIKGLFDQKLRRRSVPYNRIFDWGIGLHLSAPDFDGDDVPELGTGIVISMLHDYIQSGAAINVFNGDPYWFFGLRLPVPSFNIGSLPSTSN
;
A
#
# COMPACT_ATOMS: atom_id res chain seq x y z
N MET A 1 15.89 -25.59 -6.66
CA MET A 1 14.74 -25.42 -7.59
C MET A 1 13.38 -25.91 -7.08
N LYS A 2 13.27 -26.94 -6.21
CA LYS A 2 11.96 -27.37 -5.67
C LYS A 2 11.39 -26.46 -4.57
N SER A 3 12.21 -25.73 -3.82
CA SER A 3 11.75 -24.82 -2.74
C SER A 3 11.15 -23.49 -3.23
N LEU A 4 11.57 -23.00 -4.40
CA LEU A 4 11.06 -21.74 -4.98
C LEU A 4 9.60 -21.85 -5.44
N LYS A 5 9.17 -23.04 -5.87
CA LYS A 5 7.78 -23.31 -6.29
C LYS A 5 6.79 -23.31 -5.11
N TYR A 6 7.22 -23.73 -3.93
CA TYR A 6 6.37 -23.70 -2.74
C TYR A 6 6.25 -22.30 -2.14
N PHE A 7 7.31 -21.48 -2.22
CA PHE A 7 7.27 -20.09 -1.77
C PHE A 7 6.32 -19.23 -2.62
N LEU A 8 6.33 -19.43 -3.95
CA LEU A 8 5.42 -18.70 -4.86
C LEU A 8 3.95 -19.11 -4.69
N VAL A 9 3.67 -20.39 -4.42
CA VAL A 9 2.30 -20.91 -4.25
C VAL A 9 1.70 -20.54 -2.90
N PHE A 10 2.50 -20.47 -1.83
CA PHE A 10 2.01 -20.04 -0.51
C PHE A 10 1.76 -18.53 -0.44
N PHE A 11 2.48 -17.72 -1.22
CA PHE A 11 2.26 -16.26 -1.28
C PHE A 11 1.03 -15.87 -2.11
N ILE A 12 0.67 -16.68 -3.12
CA ILE A 12 -0.52 -16.44 -3.96
C ILE A 12 -1.83 -16.82 -3.24
N LEU A 13 -1.80 -17.78 -2.30
CA LEU A 13 -3.00 -18.27 -1.61
C LEU A 13 -3.47 -17.39 -0.42
N SER A 14 -2.65 -16.46 0.05
CA SER A 14 -3.00 -15.55 1.16
C SER A 14 -3.81 -14.30 0.73
N PHE A 15 -4.19 -14.18 -0.55
CA PHE A 15 -4.85 -12.98 -1.10
C PHE A 15 -6.38 -13.07 -1.27
N CYS A 16 -7.02 -14.12 -0.77
CA CYS A 16 -8.49 -14.17 -0.71
C CYS A 16 -9.00 -13.59 0.61
N GLU A 17 -8.96 -12.27 0.75
CA GLU A 17 -9.86 -11.60 1.68
C GLU A 17 -11.26 -11.61 1.06
N ILE A 18 -12.15 -12.45 1.59
CA ILE A 18 -13.58 -12.27 1.42
C ILE A 18 -13.91 -10.98 2.17
N LEU A 19 -14.05 -9.87 1.43
CA LEU A 19 -14.70 -8.67 1.95
C LEU A 19 -16.12 -9.06 2.33
N LEU A 20 -16.36 -9.30 3.63
CA LEU A 20 -17.68 -9.13 4.18
C LEU A 20 -18.07 -7.69 3.86
N ALA A 21 -19.14 -7.51 3.10
CA ALA A 21 -19.67 -6.19 2.78
C ALA A 21 -20.03 -5.50 4.10
N GLN A 22 -19.15 -4.63 4.59
CA GLN A 22 -19.54 -3.59 5.52
C GLN A 22 -20.44 -2.64 4.75
N ASP A 23 -21.59 -2.28 5.33
CA ASP A 23 -22.43 -1.21 4.81
C ASP A 23 -21.63 0.10 4.86
N MET A 24 -21.04 0.46 3.72
CA MET A 24 -20.27 1.68 3.48
C MET A 24 -21.21 2.81 3.04
N VAL A 25 -20.95 4.04 3.50
CA VAL A 25 -21.68 5.21 2.97
C VAL A 25 -21.14 5.56 1.59
N ILE A 26 -19.81 5.54 1.41
CA ILE A 26 -19.16 5.91 0.16
C ILE A 26 -18.86 4.64 -0.65
N THR A 27 -19.47 4.51 -1.82
CA THR A 27 -19.13 3.49 -2.81
C THR A 27 -18.49 4.13 -4.02
N ILE A 28 -17.27 3.71 -4.37
CA ILE A 28 -16.52 4.24 -5.51
C ILE A 28 -16.48 3.17 -6.59
N SER A 29 -16.95 3.47 -7.79
CA SER A 29 -16.82 2.61 -8.96
C SER A 29 -15.92 3.26 -9.99
N GLU A 30 -15.10 2.47 -10.68
CA GLU A 30 -14.18 2.95 -11.72
C GLU A 30 -14.72 2.61 -13.12
N GLU A 31 -14.79 3.62 -13.98
CA GLU A 31 -14.94 3.51 -15.42
C GLU A 31 -13.54 3.68 -16.06
N ASP A 32 -12.98 2.57 -16.56
CA ASP A 32 -11.69 2.57 -17.24
C ASP A 32 -11.81 2.83 -18.75
N GLN A 33 -10.73 3.35 -19.34
CA GLN A 33 -10.72 3.77 -20.75
C GLN A 33 -10.88 2.61 -21.76
N ASP A 34 -10.67 1.34 -21.35
CA ASP A 34 -10.81 0.18 -22.25
C ASP A 34 -12.21 -0.46 -22.23
N GLY A 35 -13.13 0.07 -21.40
CA GLY A 35 -14.52 -0.37 -21.31
C GLY A 35 -14.70 -1.77 -20.71
N LYS A 36 -13.63 -2.41 -20.22
CA LYS A 36 -13.72 -3.76 -19.64
C LYS A 36 -14.18 -3.74 -18.19
N TYR A 37 -14.49 -2.58 -17.62
CA TYR A 37 -15.14 -2.48 -16.30
C TYR A 37 -16.54 -3.11 -16.26
N LEU A 38 -17.24 -3.27 -17.38
CA LEU A 38 -18.59 -3.86 -17.46
C LEU A 38 -18.61 -5.38 -17.68
N ASN A 39 -19.62 -6.04 -17.08
CA ASN A 39 -20.08 -7.38 -17.42
C ASN A 39 -20.92 -7.36 -18.71
N ARG A 40 -21.21 -8.54 -19.26
CA ARG A 40 -22.03 -8.67 -20.49
C ARG A 40 -23.47 -8.17 -20.30
N ASP A 41 -23.95 -8.11 -19.07
CA ASP A 41 -25.28 -7.62 -18.70
C ASP A 41 -25.30 -6.10 -18.42
N GLY A 42 -24.17 -5.40 -18.61
CA GLY A 42 -24.06 -3.96 -18.36
C GLY A 42 -23.82 -3.60 -16.88
N THR A 43 -23.63 -4.57 -15.99
CA THR A 43 -23.28 -4.30 -14.58
C THR A 43 -21.78 -4.08 -14.40
N ILE A 44 -21.39 -3.21 -13.46
CA ILE A 44 -19.97 -2.99 -13.13
C ILE A 44 -19.39 -4.25 -12.46
N LYS A 45 -18.20 -4.66 -12.90
CA LYS A 45 -17.50 -5.82 -12.33
C LYS A 45 -17.09 -5.56 -10.87
N PRO A 46 -17.17 -6.57 -9.98
CA PRO A 46 -16.80 -6.40 -8.57
C PRO A 46 -15.37 -5.87 -8.34
N GLY A 47 -14.43 -6.18 -9.24
CA GLY A 47 -13.04 -5.71 -9.15
C GLY A 47 -12.84 -4.21 -9.42
N PHE A 48 -13.90 -3.50 -9.84
CA PHE A 48 -13.92 -2.07 -10.13
C PHE A 48 -14.76 -1.28 -9.11
N ILE A 49 -15.38 -1.98 -8.17
CA ILE A 49 -16.18 -1.38 -7.10
C ILE A 49 -15.35 -1.42 -5.82
N ASN A 50 -15.16 -0.27 -5.20
CA ASN A 50 -14.38 -0.09 -3.97
C ASN A 50 -12.95 -0.64 -4.09
N ALA A 51 -12.39 -0.61 -5.29
CA ALA A 51 -11.03 -1.05 -5.56
C ALA A 51 -10.01 -0.16 -4.85
N LYS A 52 -8.91 -0.76 -4.38
CA LYS A 52 -7.79 -0.01 -3.76
C LYS A 52 -6.97 0.75 -4.81
N ILE A 53 -7.09 0.37 -6.07
CA ILE A 53 -6.31 0.88 -7.20
C ILE A 53 -7.28 1.26 -8.31
N ALA A 54 -7.14 2.47 -8.83
CA ALA A 54 -7.80 2.92 -10.05
C ALA A 54 -6.75 3.15 -11.14
N ASP A 55 -7.15 2.98 -12.40
CA ASP A 55 -6.31 3.42 -13.51
C ASP A 55 -6.16 4.96 -13.49
N ILE A 56 -4.95 5.45 -13.73
CA ILE A 56 -4.56 6.87 -13.54
C ILE A 56 -5.30 7.88 -14.45
N ASN A 57 -5.94 7.43 -15.53
CA ASN A 57 -6.75 8.26 -16.43
C ASN A 57 -8.22 7.80 -16.45
N SER A 58 -8.65 7.05 -15.43
CA SER A 58 -10.05 6.59 -15.32
C SER A 58 -11.00 7.70 -14.88
N THR A 59 -12.29 7.41 -14.94
CA THR A 59 -13.30 8.20 -14.24
C THR A 59 -13.81 7.41 -13.03
N LEU A 60 -14.06 8.10 -11.92
CA LEU A 60 -14.65 7.54 -10.72
C LEU A 60 -16.11 8.00 -10.56
N ASP A 61 -17.02 7.04 -10.45
CA ASP A 61 -18.41 7.26 -10.05
C ASP A 61 -18.53 7.00 -8.54
N ILE A 62 -18.79 8.07 -7.80
CA ILE A 62 -18.87 8.05 -6.34
C ILE A 62 -20.33 8.13 -5.94
N ASN A 63 -20.83 7.10 -5.28
CA ASN A 63 -22.20 7.02 -4.81
C ASN A 63 -22.25 7.09 -3.28
N LEU A 64 -23.14 7.91 -2.75
CA LEU A 64 -23.42 8.04 -1.33
C LEU A 64 -24.71 7.30 -0.98
N ASN A 65 -24.60 6.23 -0.19
CA ASN A 65 -25.76 5.52 0.30
C ASN A 65 -26.41 6.30 1.46
N LYS A 66 -27.43 7.10 1.12
CA LYS A 66 -28.20 7.90 2.08
C LYS A 66 -28.82 7.05 3.20
N ASN A 67 -29.28 5.83 2.90
CA ASN A 67 -29.90 4.96 3.90
C ASN A 67 -28.88 4.45 4.92
N THR A 68 -27.70 4.06 4.46
CA THR A 68 -26.57 3.73 5.33
C THR A 68 -26.18 4.94 6.18
N LEU A 69 -26.10 6.13 5.58
CA LEU A 69 -25.77 7.37 6.29
C LEU A 69 -26.79 7.70 7.39
N ILE A 70 -28.08 7.62 7.10
CA ILE A 70 -29.18 7.79 8.07
C ILE A 70 -29.03 6.80 9.23
N THR A 71 -28.68 5.55 8.92
CA THR A 71 -28.42 4.50 9.92
C THR A 71 -27.24 4.84 10.82
N LYS A 72 -26.12 5.32 10.25
CA LYS A 72 -24.95 5.76 11.03
C LYS A 72 -25.26 6.95 11.91
N ILE A 73 -25.97 7.96 11.38
CA ILE A 73 -26.41 9.14 12.14
C ILE A 73 -27.33 8.72 13.29
N GLY A 74 -28.30 7.85 13.01
CA GLY A 74 -29.25 7.34 13.99
C GLY A 74 -28.57 6.61 15.16
N GLY A 75 -27.60 5.75 14.84
CA GLY A 75 -26.77 5.07 15.85
C GLY A 75 -26.08 6.03 16.81
N SER A 76 -25.53 7.14 16.32
CA SER A 76 -24.85 8.15 17.14
C SER A 76 -25.78 8.94 18.07
N PHE A 77 -27.10 8.92 17.84
CA PHE A 77 -28.09 9.67 18.62
C PHE A 77 -29.11 8.80 19.37
N GLN A 78 -28.90 7.48 19.49
CA GLN A 78 -29.89 6.54 20.06
C GLN A 78 -30.49 6.97 21.42
N ALA A 79 -29.74 7.67 22.28
CA ALA A 79 -30.24 8.15 23.57
C ALA A 79 -31.16 9.40 23.50
N ARG A 80 -31.32 10.02 22.32
CA ARG A 80 -32.00 11.33 22.12
C ARG A 80 -33.01 11.35 20.99
N LEU A 81 -32.94 10.39 20.08
CA LEU A 81 -33.97 10.20 19.06
C LEU A 81 -35.26 9.71 19.76
N PRO A 82 -36.43 10.28 19.44
CA PRO A 82 -37.70 9.62 19.71
C PRO A 82 -37.64 8.18 19.17
N ASN A 83 -38.18 7.21 19.92
CA ASN A 83 -38.01 5.77 19.73
C ASN A 83 -37.77 5.31 18.28
N ASP A 84 -36.59 4.74 18.03
CA ASP A 84 -36.24 3.87 16.89
C ASP A 84 -36.35 4.43 15.46
N LEU A 85 -36.45 5.76 15.25
CA LEU A 85 -36.68 6.37 13.92
C LEU A 85 -35.73 5.86 12.81
N SER A 86 -34.44 5.76 13.10
CA SER A 86 -33.45 5.31 12.11
C SER A 86 -33.58 3.81 11.77
N SER A 87 -33.90 2.98 12.76
CA SER A 87 -34.17 1.55 12.55
C SER A 87 -35.47 1.34 11.79
N LYS A 88 -36.51 2.13 12.09
CA LYS A 88 -37.76 2.15 11.30
C LYS A 88 -37.48 2.52 9.84
N LEU A 89 -36.72 3.58 9.57
CA LEU A 89 -36.34 3.96 8.20
C LEU A 89 -35.59 2.83 7.49
N SER A 90 -34.64 2.17 8.17
CA SER A 90 -33.90 1.04 7.61
C SER A 90 -34.82 -0.14 7.28
N LYS A 91 -35.73 -0.52 8.20
CA LYS A 91 -36.71 -1.60 7.99
C LYS A 91 -37.67 -1.26 6.85
N LEU A 92 -38.24 -0.06 6.82
CA LEU A 92 -39.14 0.41 5.76
C LEU A 92 -38.47 0.46 4.39
N THR A 93 -37.20 0.86 4.32
CA THR A 93 -36.41 0.81 3.08
C THR A 93 -36.33 -0.61 2.53
N LYS A 94 -36.01 -1.60 3.40
CA LYS A 94 -35.97 -3.02 2.99
C LYS A 94 -37.33 -3.54 2.52
N VAL A 95 -38.42 -3.06 3.12
CA VAL A 95 -39.78 -3.36 2.66
C VAL A 95 -39.99 -2.84 1.24
N MET A 96 -39.57 -1.61 0.94
CA MET A 96 -39.68 -1.04 -0.41
C MET A 96 -38.84 -1.81 -1.44
N GLU A 97 -37.60 -2.18 -1.10
CA GLU A 97 -36.71 -2.97 -1.96
C GLU A 97 -37.27 -4.37 -2.27
N SER A 98 -37.89 -5.02 -1.28
CA SER A 98 -38.45 -6.37 -1.40
C SER A 98 -39.85 -6.43 -2.04
N ARG A 99 -40.49 -5.29 -2.31
CA ARG A 99 -41.85 -5.22 -2.86
C ARG A 99 -42.00 -6.03 -4.15
N ASN A 100 -41.09 -5.86 -5.10
CA ASN A 100 -41.16 -6.54 -6.40
C ASN A 100 -40.94 -8.06 -6.28
N GLU A 101 -40.07 -8.49 -5.38
CA GLU A 101 -39.86 -9.92 -5.10
C GLU A 101 -41.10 -10.54 -4.44
N SER A 102 -41.68 -9.84 -3.47
CA SER A 102 -42.89 -10.25 -2.78
C SER A 102 -44.10 -10.34 -3.72
N LEU A 103 -44.26 -9.39 -4.64
CA LEU A 103 -45.29 -9.43 -5.69
C LEU A 103 -45.11 -10.64 -6.63
N LYS A 104 -43.89 -10.90 -7.11
CA LYS A 104 -43.59 -12.09 -7.94
C LYS A 104 -43.87 -13.40 -7.18
N ASN A 105 -43.54 -13.44 -5.90
CA ASN A 105 -43.83 -14.60 -5.07
C ASN A 105 -45.34 -14.82 -4.86
N LEU A 106 -46.10 -13.74 -4.66
CA LEU A 106 -47.56 -13.80 -4.56
C LEU A 106 -48.18 -14.26 -5.88
N GLU A 107 -47.76 -13.70 -7.02
CA GLU A 107 -48.21 -14.11 -8.35
C GLU A 107 -47.94 -15.61 -8.58
N ARG A 108 -46.75 -16.08 -8.21
CA ARG A 108 -46.40 -17.50 -8.24
C ARG A 108 -47.36 -18.34 -7.39
N ILE A 109 -47.67 -17.91 -6.17
CA ILE A 109 -48.58 -18.63 -5.26
C ILE A 109 -50.00 -18.67 -5.83
N VAL A 110 -50.52 -17.54 -6.32
CA VAL A 110 -51.86 -17.46 -6.93
C VAL A 110 -51.97 -18.38 -8.14
N ASN A 111 -50.92 -18.44 -8.97
CA ASN A 111 -50.87 -19.33 -10.14
C ASN A 111 -50.79 -20.83 -9.78
N LEU A 112 -50.52 -21.20 -8.51
CA LEU A 112 -50.60 -22.58 -8.02
C LEU A 112 -52.02 -23.00 -7.61
N TYR A 113 -53.00 -22.10 -7.66
CA TYR A 113 -54.38 -22.44 -7.31
C TYR A 113 -54.98 -23.44 -8.31
N ASP A 114 -55.24 -24.67 -7.85
CA ASP A 114 -55.88 -25.73 -8.64
C ASP A 114 -56.97 -26.42 -7.81
N TYR A 115 -58.19 -25.92 -7.96
CA TYR A 115 -59.37 -26.44 -7.25
C TYR A 115 -59.60 -27.94 -7.49
N ASN A 116 -59.34 -28.43 -8.71
CA ASN A 116 -59.60 -29.82 -9.05
C ASN A 116 -58.61 -30.76 -8.36
N ASN A 117 -57.33 -30.37 -8.33
CA ASN A 117 -56.29 -31.10 -7.63
C ASN A 117 -56.48 -31.05 -6.10
N PHE A 118 -56.82 -29.88 -5.55
CA PHE A 118 -57.02 -29.70 -4.10
C PHE A 118 -58.17 -30.54 -3.54
N ARG A 119 -59.20 -30.83 -4.34
CA ARG A 119 -60.32 -31.69 -3.93
C ARG A 119 -59.89 -33.14 -3.72
N THR A 120 -58.85 -33.58 -4.41
CA THR A 120 -58.39 -34.99 -4.41
C THR A 120 -57.07 -35.21 -3.67
N ASP A 121 -56.27 -34.16 -3.49
CA ASP A 121 -54.98 -34.19 -2.79
C ASP A 121 -54.95 -33.14 -1.66
N SER A 122 -55.22 -33.59 -0.43
CA SER A 122 -55.19 -32.73 0.76
C SER A 122 -53.80 -32.18 1.07
N ASN A 123 -52.72 -32.86 0.65
CA ASN A 123 -51.35 -32.37 0.87
C ASN A 123 -51.05 -31.18 -0.06
N ALA A 124 -51.50 -31.24 -1.32
CA ALA A 124 -51.37 -30.13 -2.25
C ALA A 124 -52.12 -28.88 -1.76
N TYR A 125 -53.34 -29.06 -1.23
CA TYR A 125 -54.11 -27.98 -0.61
C TYR A 125 -53.39 -27.38 0.62
N ASN A 126 -52.92 -28.23 1.55
CA ASN A 126 -52.22 -27.76 2.75
C ASN A 126 -50.93 -27.00 2.42
N ASN A 127 -50.19 -27.44 1.39
CA ASN A 127 -48.98 -26.75 0.92
C ASN A 127 -49.30 -25.39 0.27
N TYR A 128 -50.40 -25.27 -0.47
CA TYR A 128 -50.88 -24.01 -1.01
C TYR A 128 -51.27 -23.03 0.12
N ILE A 129 -52.06 -23.49 1.09
CA ILE A 129 -52.46 -22.68 2.25
C ILE A 129 -51.26 -22.24 3.08
N THR A 130 -50.28 -23.11 3.29
CA THR A 130 -49.04 -22.77 4.03
C THR A 130 -48.25 -21.66 3.32
N GLN A 131 -48.11 -21.74 2.00
CA GLN A 131 -47.44 -20.69 1.22
C GLN A 131 -48.20 -19.36 1.26
N LEU A 132 -49.53 -19.41 1.24
CA LEU A 132 -50.39 -18.22 1.37
C LEU A 132 -50.27 -17.60 2.78
N GLN A 133 -50.25 -18.41 3.84
CA GLN A 133 -50.02 -17.95 5.21
C GLN A 133 -48.64 -17.31 5.39
N GLN A 134 -47.59 -17.87 4.77
CA GLN A 134 -46.26 -17.26 4.79
C GLN A 134 -46.22 -15.92 4.05
N ALA A 135 -46.99 -15.76 2.97
CA ALA A 135 -47.10 -14.49 2.26
C ALA A 135 -47.85 -13.43 3.09
N VAL A 136 -48.88 -13.83 3.85
CA VAL A 136 -49.63 -12.96 4.77
C VAL A 136 -48.79 -12.57 5.99
N ALA A 137 -48.08 -13.52 6.60
CA ALA A 137 -47.19 -13.25 7.73
C ALA A 137 -46.13 -12.18 7.41
N LYS A 138 -45.60 -12.16 6.19
CA LYS A 138 -44.71 -11.09 5.73
C LYS A 138 -45.36 -9.71 5.69
N LEU A 139 -46.67 -9.63 5.41
CA LEU A 139 -47.40 -8.36 5.47
C LEU A 139 -47.64 -7.92 6.91
N GLU A 140 -47.91 -8.87 7.81
CA GLU A 140 -48.03 -8.61 9.25
C GLU A 140 -46.70 -8.08 9.82
N GLU A 141 -45.56 -8.70 9.44
CA GLU A 141 -44.22 -8.21 9.81
C GLU A 141 -43.96 -6.77 9.33
N ILE A 142 -44.51 -6.37 8.17
CA ILE A 142 -44.42 -4.98 7.69
C ILE A 142 -45.23 -4.05 8.59
N ALA A 143 -46.46 -4.43 8.95
CA ALA A 143 -47.34 -3.63 9.81
C ALA A 143 -46.74 -3.46 11.22
N GLU A 144 -45.97 -4.42 11.72
CA GLU A 144 -45.28 -4.34 13.01
C GLU A 144 -44.14 -3.31 13.06
N ILE A 145 -43.65 -2.82 11.91
CA ILE A 145 -42.55 -1.84 11.87
C ILE A 145 -42.97 -0.50 12.47
N ASP A 146 -44.19 -0.05 12.19
CA ASP A 146 -44.76 1.17 12.75
C ASP A 146 -46.30 1.07 12.78
N PRO A 147 -46.96 1.30 13.93
CA PRO A 147 -48.42 1.15 14.06
C PRO A 147 -49.25 1.96 13.07
N ARG A 148 -48.72 3.07 12.53
CA ARG A 148 -49.40 3.88 11.52
C ARG A 148 -49.64 3.14 10.20
N ILE A 149 -48.89 2.07 9.93
CA ILE A 149 -49.00 1.29 8.69
C ILE A 149 -50.36 0.59 8.65
N GLU A 150 -50.77 -0.04 9.76
CA GLU A 150 -52.07 -0.72 9.85
C GLU A 150 -53.23 0.28 9.72
N GLU A 151 -53.10 1.45 10.36
CA GLU A 151 -54.09 2.54 10.27
C GLU A 151 -54.24 3.05 8.83
N ARG A 152 -53.12 3.32 8.15
CA ARG A 152 -53.13 3.85 6.78
C ARG A 152 -53.45 2.82 5.72
N ALA A 153 -53.22 1.53 5.97
CA ALA A 153 -53.57 0.48 5.02
C ALA A 153 -55.08 0.48 4.71
N LEU A 154 -55.90 0.92 5.68
CA LEU A 154 -57.35 1.07 5.51
C LEU A 154 -57.75 2.21 4.56
N GLU A 155 -56.84 3.12 4.23
CA GLU A 155 -57.07 4.26 3.32
C GLU A 155 -56.94 3.89 1.84
N PHE A 156 -56.45 2.67 1.54
CA PHE A 156 -56.17 2.22 0.18
C PHE A 156 -57.10 1.06 -0.24
N ASP A 157 -57.57 1.08 -1.48
CA ASP A 157 -58.56 0.13 -2.01
C ASP A 157 -57.97 -1.26 -2.40
N ASP A 158 -56.64 -1.41 -2.43
CA ASP A 158 -55.95 -2.65 -2.81
C ASP A 158 -55.56 -3.47 -1.57
N LEU A 159 -56.16 -4.66 -1.38
CA LEU A 159 -55.90 -5.52 -0.21
C LEU A 159 -54.43 -5.91 -0.02
N TYR A 160 -53.64 -6.06 -1.09
CA TYR A 160 -52.22 -6.41 -0.98
C TYR A 160 -51.31 -5.20 -1.16
N GLY A 161 -51.67 -4.29 -2.08
CA GLY A 161 -50.93 -3.05 -2.31
C GLY A 161 -51.02 -2.04 -1.16
N SER A 162 -52.11 -2.07 -0.38
CA SER A 162 -52.38 -1.14 0.72
C SER A 162 -51.29 -1.14 1.78
N VAL A 163 -50.79 -2.31 2.21
CA VAL A 163 -49.73 -2.40 3.23
C VAL A 163 -48.42 -1.76 2.74
N TYR A 164 -48.07 -1.95 1.47
CA TYR A 164 -46.88 -1.33 0.88
C TYR A 164 -47.05 0.17 0.65
N GLN A 165 -48.24 0.61 0.21
CA GLN A 165 -48.57 2.03 0.06
C GLN A 165 -48.60 2.75 1.42
N ALA A 166 -49.14 2.10 2.44
CA ALA A 166 -49.12 2.59 3.82
C ALA A 166 -47.69 2.64 4.37
N ALA A 167 -46.87 1.60 4.13
CA ALA A 167 -45.46 1.59 4.52
C ALA A 167 -44.66 2.72 3.84
N GLU A 168 -44.92 3.01 2.57
CA GLU A 168 -44.33 4.15 1.85
C GLU A 168 -44.78 5.50 2.45
N ALA A 169 -46.07 5.66 2.75
CA ALA A 169 -46.59 6.86 3.39
C ALA A 169 -45.98 7.07 4.79
N VAL A 170 -45.87 6.00 5.59
CA VAL A 170 -45.25 6.05 6.91
C VAL A 170 -43.74 6.27 6.82
N PHE A 171 -43.06 5.72 5.81
CA PHE A 171 -41.65 6.02 5.55
C PHE A 171 -41.44 7.53 5.37
N ASN A 172 -42.28 8.19 4.58
CA ASN A 172 -42.20 9.64 4.37
C ASN A 172 -42.41 10.42 5.68
N ASP A 173 -43.38 10.02 6.51
CA ASP A 173 -43.61 10.64 7.82
C ASP A 173 -42.39 10.49 8.75
N VAL A 174 -41.88 9.26 8.89
CA VAL A 174 -40.72 8.95 9.73
C VAL A 174 -39.48 9.71 9.21
N TYR A 175 -39.35 9.86 7.90
CA TYR A 175 -38.26 10.62 7.28
C TYR A 175 -38.37 12.12 7.64
N ILE A 176 -39.57 12.70 7.59
CA ILE A 176 -39.82 14.08 8.02
C ILE A 176 -39.50 14.26 9.51
N GLU A 177 -39.88 13.31 10.36
CA GLU A 177 -39.53 13.32 11.79
C GLU A 177 -38.01 13.30 12.02
N PHE A 178 -37.30 12.41 11.31
CA PHE A 178 -35.85 12.32 11.36
C PHE A 178 -35.18 13.61 10.86
N LYS A 179 -35.66 14.17 9.76
CA LYS A 179 -35.21 15.45 9.22
C LYS A 179 -35.36 16.57 10.24
N ASN A 180 -36.54 16.72 10.83
CA ASN A 180 -36.80 17.74 11.85
C ASN A 180 -35.88 17.59 13.06
N PHE A 181 -35.59 16.35 13.48
CA PHE A 181 -34.61 16.08 14.51
C PHE A 181 -33.20 16.53 14.09
N THR A 182 -32.73 16.13 12.91
CA THR A 182 -31.38 16.48 12.42
C THR A 182 -31.18 17.99 12.29
N ASN A 183 -32.19 18.71 11.79
CA ASN A 183 -32.19 20.17 11.71
C ASN A 183 -32.09 20.82 13.11
N ARG A 184 -32.83 20.31 14.10
CA ARG A 184 -32.77 20.81 15.49
C ARG A 184 -31.40 20.60 16.12
N GLU A 185 -30.80 19.43 15.92
CA GLU A 185 -29.45 19.11 16.42
C GLU A 185 -28.32 19.78 15.59
N GLY A 186 -28.68 20.49 14.51
CA GLY A 186 -27.74 21.16 13.62
C GLY A 186 -26.80 20.18 12.94
N VAL A 187 -27.34 19.07 12.45
CA VAL A 187 -26.58 18.04 11.74
C VAL A 187 -26.29 18.52 10.33
N ASN A 188 -25.01 18.49 9.95
CA ASN A 188 -24.55 18.81 8.61
C ASN A 188 -23.52 17.78 8.11
N ILE A 189 -23.39 17.70 6.80
CA ILE A 189 -22.55 16.72 6.12
C ILE A 189 -21.59 17.49 5.21
N GLN A 190 -20.30 17.17 5.32
CA GLN A 190 -19.26 17.67 4.42
C GLN A 190 -18.60 16.49 3.74
N PHE A 191 -18.38 16.60 2.44
CA PHE A 191 -17.68 15.60 1.64
C PHE A 191 -16.66 16.30 0.76
N GLY A 192 -15.42 15.82 0.79
CA GLY A 192 -14.32 16.42 0.06
C GLY A 192 -13.34 15.38 -0.44
N SER A 193 -12.56 15.76 -1.46
CA SER A 193 -11.52 14.94 -2.07
C SER A 193 -10.18 15.67 -2.16
N TRP A 194 -9.08 14.91 -2.12
CA TRP A 194 -7.72 15.43 -2.27
C TRP A 194 -6.86 14.50 -3.12
N LEU A 195 -6.05 15.10 -3.98
CA LEU A 195 -4.88 14.49 -4.60
C LEU A 195 -3.72 14.58 -3.62
N VAL A 196 -3.16 13.43 -3.25
CA VAL A 196 -1.96 13.35 -2.42
C VAL A 196 -0.79 12.97 -3.32
N ALA A 197 0.00 13.97 -3.69
CA ALA A 197 1.12 13.85 -4.62
C ALA A 197 2.35 14.56 -4.05
N LYS A 198 3.49 13.86 -3.99
CA LYS A 198 4.79 14.39 -3.50
C LYS A 198 4.69 15.12 -2.15
N GLY A 199 3.95 14.54 -1.19
CA GLY A 199 3.72 15.13 0.13
C GLY A 199 2.78 16.34 0.16
N ARG A 200 2.26 16.80 -0.99
CA ARG A 200 1.24 17.84 -1.07
C ARG A 200 -0.15 17.23 -1.07
N LYS A 201 -1.10 17.93 -0.46
CA LYS A 201 -2.52 17.56 -0.37
C LYS A 201 -3.31 18.63 -1.11
N ILE A 202 -3.67 18.35 -2.35
CA ILE A 202 -4.33 19.31 -3.26
C ILE A 202 -5.83 19.00 -3.25
N PRO A 203 -6.70 19.91 -2.80
CA PRO A 203 -8.15 19.72 -2.87
C PRO A 203 -8.62 19.52 -4.31
N ILE A 204 -9.57 18.61 -4.50
CA ILE A 204 -10.14 18.28 -5.81
C ILE A 204 -11.63 18.63 -5.78
N HIS A 205 -12.09 19.24 -6.88
CA HIS A 205 -13.50 19.54 -7.11
C HIS A 205 -14.36 18.28 -7.17
N LEU A 206 -15.43 18.25 -6.39
CA LEU A 206 -16.51 17.28 -6.44
C LEU A 206 -17.82 18.01 -6.75
N GLN A 207 -18.44 17.67 -7.89
CA GLN A 207 -19.65 18.33 -8.35
C GLN A 207 -20.78 18.18 -7.32
N GLY A 208 -21.36 19.31 -6.91
CA GLY A 208 -22.46 19.36 -5.94
C GLY A 208 -22.03 19.30 -4.47
N PHE A 209 -20.73 19.12 -4.18
CA PHE A 209 -20.20 19.06 -2.82
C PHE A 209 -19.29 20.24 -2.46
N ASP A 210 -18.80 20.97 -3.45
CA ASP A 210 -17.95 22.14 -3.23
C ASP A 210 -18.04 23.17 -4.38
N SER A 211 -17.33 24.27 -4.19
CA SER A 211 -17.12 25.35 -5.16
C SER A 211 -15.65 25.48 -5.60
N ILE A 212 -14.84 24.45 -5.35
CA ILE A 212 -13.42 24.41 -5.72
C ILE A 212 -13.33 24.42 -7.25
N ALA A 213 -12.43 25.23 -7.81
CA ALA A 213 -12.21 25.21 -9.26
C ALA A 213 -11.54 23.88 -9.68
N PRO A 214 -11.98 23.23 -10.78
CA PRO A 214 -11.27 22.09 -11.34
C PRO A 214 -9.80 22.41 -11.62
N GLN A 215 -8.93 21.41 -11.48
CA GLN A 215 -7.52 21.60 -11.83
C GLN A 215 -7.36 21.63 -13.35
N SER A 216 -6.19 22.06 -13.83
CA SER A 216 -5.91 22.00 -15.26
C SER A 216 -5.94 20.54 -15.74
N PRO A 217 -6.66 20.24 -16.83
CA PRO A 217 -6.68 18.90 -17.40
C PRO A 217 -5.27 18.43 -17.70
N PHE A 218 -4.94 17.24 -17.23
CA PHE A 218 -3.67 16.58 -17.51
C PHE A 218 -4.00 15.15 -17.89
N GLU A 219 -3.35 14.56 -18.89
CA GLU A 219 -3.49 13.13 -19.19
C GLU A 219 -2.12 12.48 -19.04
N VAL A 220 -2.03 11.39 -18.28
CA VAL A 220 -0.77 10.66 -18.16
C VAL A 220 -0.55 9.90 -19.46
N GLU A 221 0.54 10.23 -20.14
CA GLU A 221 0.91 9.60 -21.41
C GLU A 221 1.13 8.09 -21.25
N ARG A 222 0.45 7.31 -22.08
CA ARG A 222 0.57 5.85 -22.12
C ARG A 222 1.54 5.36 -23.18
N TRP A 223 1.88 6.19 -24.14
CA TRP A 223 2.57 5.79 -25.37
C TRP A 223 3.86 6.59 -25.52
N GLN A 224 4.73 6.49 -24.52
CA GLN A 224 6.00 7.20 -24.51
C GLN A 224 7.03 6.45 -25.35
N PHE A 225 7.00 6.68 -26.67
CA PHE A 225 7.94 6.05 -27.61
C PHE A 225 9.28 6.76 -27.70
N SER A 226 9.31 8.07 -27.45
CA SER A 226 10.51 8.89 -27.53
C SER A 226 11.07 9.16 -26.14
N PRO A 227 12.41 9.21 -25.97
CA PRO A 227 13.02 9.70 -24.75
C PRO A 227 12.54 11.12 -24.45
N THR A 228 12.27 11.42 -23.18
CA THR A 228 12.06 12.79 -22.71
C THR A 228 13.38 13.58 -22.73
N ASP A 229 13.32 14.91 -22.73
CA ASP A 229 14.51 15.77 -22.67
C ASP A 229 15.42 15.41 -21.47
N GLU A 230 14.81 15.10 -20.32
CA GLU A 230 15.51 14.63 -19.11
C GLU A 230 16.26 13.31 -19.36
N GLN A 231 15.64 12.37 -20.09
CA GLN A 231 16.25 11.10 -20.46
C GLN A 231 17.34 11.24 -21.52
N ILE A 232 17.23 12.22 -22.42
CA ILE A 232 18.28 12.54 -23.39
C ILE A 232 19.51 13.07 -22.66
N GLU A 233 19.34 14.05 -21.77
CA GLU A 233 20.43 14.61 -20.96
C GLU A 233 21.09 13.52 -20.08
N GLU A 234 20.29 12.61 -19.52
CA GLU A 234 20.79 11.46 -18.79
C GLU A 234 21.57 10.50 -19.68
N LEU A 235 21.05 10.13 -20.85
CA LEU A 235 21.70 9.23 -21.79
C LEU A 235 23.06 9.78 -22.24
N GLU A 236 23.17 11.10 -22.46
CA GLU A 236 24.44 11.78 -22.78
C GLU A 236 25.47 11.61 -21.64
N LYS A 237 25.06 11.85 -20.39
CA LYS A 237 25.91 11.63 -19.21
C LYS A 237 26.32 10.17 -19.08
N LEU A 238 25.40 9.24 -19.31
CA LEU A 238 25.67 7.81 -19.23
C LEU A 238 26.59 7.32 -20.33
N THR A 239 26.50 7.90 -21.53
CA THR A 239 27.42 7.65 -22.64
C THR A 239 28.83 8.10 -22.26
N GLN A 240 28.96 9.28 -21.67
CA GLN A 240 30.23 9.77 -21.15
C GLN A 240 30.78 8.83 -20.05
N TYR A 241 29.95 8.42 -19.09
CA TYR A 241 30.34 7.47 -18.04
C TYR A 241 30.75 6.10 -18.58
N ALA A 242 30.02 5.55 -19.54
CA ALA A 242 30.33 4.26 -20.15
C ALA A 242 31.67 4.32 -20.90
N ASN A 243 31.94 5.42 -21.61
CA ASN A 243 33.20 5.63 -22.30
C ASN A 243 34.37 5.88 -21.34
N GLU A 244 34.16 6.62 -20.24
CA GLU A 244 35.21 6.90 -19.24
C GLU A 244 35.57 5.69 -18.36
N ASN A 245 34.69 4.69 -18.23
CA ASN A 245 34.87 3.52 -17.34
C ASN A 245 35.07 2.19 -18.08
N ARG A 246 35.40 2.21 -19.38
CA ARG A 246 35.70 1.00 -20.18
C ARG A 246 36.83 0.18 -19.56
N GLY A 247 36.58 -1.10 -19.30
CA GLY A 247 37.55 -2.03 -18.68
C GLY A 247 37.70 -1.89 -17.17
N VAL A 248 36.86 -1.06 -16.52
CA VAL A 248 36.85 -0.82 -15.06
C VAL A 248 35.47 -1.13 -14.46
N GLU A 249 34.69 -2.00 -15.09
CA GLU A 249 33.29 -2.34 -14.74
C GLU A 249 33.15 -2.86 -13.29
N ASP A 250 34.23 -3.44 -12.78
CA ASP A 250 34.41 -3.84 -11.39
C ASP A 250 34.26 -2.65 -10.41
N GLU A 251 34.66 -1.42 -10.75
CA GLU A 251 34.66 -0.27 -9.84
C GLU A 251 33.28 0.25 -9.43
N ILE A 252 32.26 0.13 -10.29
CA ILE A 252 30.88 0.54 -9.96
C ILE A 252 30.26 -0.45 -8.97
N LEU A 253 30.45 -1.75 -9.20
CA LEU A 253 30.06 -2.77 -8.22
C LEU A 253 30.88 -2.61 -6.93
N LYS A 254 32.17 -2.27 -7.02
CA LYS A 254 32.98 -1.91 -5.85
C LYS A 254 32.47 -0.67 -5.14
N ASN A 255 31.89 0.33 -5.81
CA ASN A 255 31.28 1.48 -5.17
C ASN A 255 30.04 1.11 -4.35
N ILE A 256 29.16 0.25 -4.86
CA ILE A 256 28.01 -0.29 -4.11
C ILE A 256 28.51 -1.09 -2.90
N VAL A 257 29.55 -1.91 -3.10
CA VAL A 257 30.20 -2.68 -2.04
C VAL A 257 30.93 -1.78 -1.02
N ARG A 258 31.54 -0.66 -1.46
CA ARG A 258 32.18 0.36 -0.59
C ARG A 258 31.15 1.02 0.32
N ASN A 259 29.97 1.37 -0.21
CA ASN A 259 28.89 1.93 0.60
C ASN A 259 28.38 0.93 1.66
N GLN A 260 28.29 -0.35 1.32
CA GLN A 260 27.94 -1.39 2.29
C GLN A 260 29.03 -1.64 3.34
N ILE A 261 30.30 -1.59 2.93
CA ILE A 261 31.42 -1.60 3.88
C ILE A 261 31.37 -0.38 4.80
N GLN A 262 31.02 0.80 4.29
CA GLN A 262 30.90 2.00 5.10
C GLN A 262 29.74 1.88 6.10
N GLN A 263 28.58 1.38 5.71
CA GLN A 263 27.46 1.13 6.63
C GLN A 263 27.80 0.10 7.71
N LEU A 264 28.44 -1.02 7.33
CA LEU A 264 28.95 -2.00 8.30
C LEU A 264 30.06 -1.42 9.17
N ARG A 265 30.83 -0.48 8.65
CA ARG A 265 31.90 0.23 9.35
C ARG A 265 31.32 1.18 10.39
N ASP A 266 30.42 2.07 10.01
CA ASP A 266 29.75 3.02 10.91
C ASP A 266 29.05 2.28 12.06
N PHE A 267 28.47 1.11 11.78
CA PHE A 267 27.80 0.28 12.78
C PHE A 267 28.75 -0.46 13.74
N THR A 268 30.03 -0.64 13.40
CA THR A 268 31.02 -1.33 14.26
C THR A 268 32.32 -0.54 14.39
N ASP A 269 32.26 0.77 14.20
CA ASP A 269 33.44 1.62 14.24
C ASP A 269 33.91 1.78 15.69
N THR A 270 35.00 2.51 15.86
CA THR A 270 35.76 2.71 17.11
C THR A 270 34.90 2.98 18.34
N LYS A 271 33.68 3.52 18.19
CA LYS A 271 32.80 3.90 19.29
C LYS A 271 32.21 2.72 20.08
N ILE A 272 31.76 1.65 19.43
CA ILE A 272 31.25 0.45 20.16
C ILE A 272 32.39 -0.25 20.89
N LEU A 273 33.55 -0.37 20.25
CA LEU A 273 34.75 -0.94 20.86
C LEU A 273 35.29 -0.06 22.00
N GLU A 274 35.22 1.27 21.87
CA GLU A 274 35.57 2.22 22.92
C GLU A 274 34.63 2.09 24.13
N LEU A 275 33.32 1.97 23.89
CA LEU A 275 32.32 1.76 24.93
C LEU A 275 32.50 0.41 25.61
N GLN A 276 32.78 -0.66 24.86
CA GLN A 276 33.12 -1.96 25.45
C GLN A 276 34.32 -1.85 26.38
N ARG A 277 35.41 -1.21 25.95
CA ARG A 277 36.59 -0.99 26.78
C ARG A 277 36.26 -0.17 28.03
N LYS A 278 35.40 0.85 27.92
CA LYS A 278 34.91 1.62 29.07
C LYS A 278 34.08 0.78 30.03
N VAL A 279 33.31 -0.19 29.53
CA VAL A 279 32.57 -1.15 30.37
C VAL A 279 33.54 -2.03 31.14
N GLU A 280 34.54 -2.60 30.48
CA GLU A 280 35.58 -3.43 31.11
C GLU A 280 36.34 -2.65 32.18
N GLU A 281 36.76 -1.42 31.87
CA GLU A 281 37.43 -0.54 32.83
C GLU A 281 36.54 -0.18 34.03
N ALA A 282 35.26 0.14 33.80
CA ALA A 282 34.32 0.43 34.88
C ALA A 282 34.06 -0.80 35.75
N LEU A 283 33.92 -1.97 35.13
CA LEU A 283 33.70 -3.25 35.84
C LEU A 283 34.90 -3.61 36.72
N GLU A 284 36.12 -3.45 36.20
CA GLU A 284 37.34 -3.77 36.95
C GLU A 284 37.57 -2.79 38.12
N ARG A 285 37.25 -1.50 37.93
CA ARG A 285 37.24 -0.52 39.03
C ARG A 285 36.29 -0.94 40.14
N VAL A 286 35.05 -1.29 39.78
CA VAL A 286 34.02 -1.72 40.75
C VAL A 286 34.43 -3.00 41.47
N ARG A 287 35.01 -3.98 40.77
CA ARG A 287 35.55 -5.21 41.38
C ARG A 287 36.67 -4.92 42.37
N THR A 288 37.58 -4.01 42.02
CA THR A 288 38.71 -3.61 42.87
C THR A 288 38.24 -2.87 44.12
N GLU A 289 37.23 -2.01 44.01
CA GLU A 289 36.66 -1.27 45.14
C GLU A 289 35.88 -2.17 46.12
N LEU A 290 35.26 -3.25 45.64
CA LEU A 290 34.48 -4.18 46.46
C LEU A 290 35.32 -5.30 47.13
N GLY A 291 36.44 -5.69 46.53
CA GLY A 291 37.30 -6.77 47.04
C GLY A 291 36.53 -8.10 47.22
N GLU A 292 36.70 -8.77 48.37
CA GLU A 292 35.97 -10.02 48.69
C GLU A 292 34.51 -9.80 49.14
N THR A 293 34.06 -8.56 49.25
CA THR A 293 32.76 -8.18 49.86
C THR A 293 31.63 -8.10 48.83
N ILE A 294 31.63 -8.97 47.82
CA ILE A 294 30.65 -8.92 46.71
C ILE A 294 29.38 -9.65 47.12
N SER A 295 28.24 -8.95 47.12
CA SER A 295 26.93 -9.56 47.37
C SER A 295 26.57 -10.56 46.26
N PRO A 296 25.78 -11.62 46.54
CA PRO A 296 25.33 -12.56 45.50
C PRO A 296 24.63 -11.88 44.32
N LYS A 297 23.90 -10.78 44.58
CA LYS A 297 23.21 -9.99 43.56
C LYS A 297 24.19 -9.27 42.63
N LEU A 298 25.25 -8.66 43.18
CA LEU A 298 26.32 -8.03 42.39
C LEU A 298 27.13 -9.06 41.61
N LYS A 299 27.37 -10.24 42.19
CA LYS A 299 28.06 -11.32 41.50
C LYS A 299 27.30 -11.76 40.24
N THR A 300 25.99 -11.99 40.35
CA THR A 300 25.15 -12.33 39.18
C THR A 300 25.16 -11.22 38.13
N LEU A 301 25.09 -9.95 38.57
CA LEU A 301 25.18 -8.81 37.65
C LEU A 301 26.52 -8.78 36.91
N PHE A 302 27.64 -9.01 37.60
CA PHE A 302 28.97 -9.06 36.98
C PHE A 302 29.10 -10.23 36.01
N ASP A 303 28.57 -11.41 36.36
CA ASP A 303 28.56 -12.58 35.46
C ASP A 303 27.73 -12.30 34.19
N GLU A 304 26.63 -11.55 34.30
CA GLU A 304 25.82 -11.13 33.14
C GLU A 304 26.54 -10.08 32.29
N ILE A 305 27.24 -9.11 32.92
CA ILE A 305 28.08 -8.13 32.22
C ILE A 305 29.18 -8.85 31.43
N ASP A 306 29.91 -9.78 32.05
CA ASP A 306 30.96 -10.55 31.37
C ASP A 306 30.41 -11.32 30.16
N ARG A 307 29.26 -11.97 30.29
CA ARG A 307 28.61 -12.66 29.15
C ARG A 307 28.25 -11.70 28.03
N THR A 308 27.85 -10.48 28.37
CA THR A 308 27.43 -9.47 27.39
C THR A 308 28.62 -8.90 26.64
N ILE A 309 29.74 -8.70 27.33
CA ILE A 309 31.02 -8.34 26.70
C ILE A 309 31.40 -9.40 25.65
N VAL A 310 31.38 -10.69 26.02
CA VAL A 310 31.68 -11.79 25.08
C VAL A 310 30.71 -11.82 23.89
N LEU A 311 29.42 -11.56 24.11
CA LEU A 311 28.43 -11.48 23.04
C LEU A 311 28.69 -10.32 22.07
N ILE A 312 29.11 -9.16 22.59
CA ILE A 312 29.49 -7.99 21.78
C ILE A 312 30.75 -8.31 20.97
N GLU A 313 31.77 -8.93 21.58
CA GLU A 313 33.00 -9.36 20.88
C GLU A 313 32.69 -10.33 19.74
N ASP A 314 31.86 -11.34 20.00
CA ASP A 314 31.43 -12.31 19.01
C ASP A 314 30.71 -11.64 17.84
N PHE A 315 29.82 -10.69 18.15
CA PHE A 315 29.10 -9.94 17.14
C PHE A 315 30.04 -9.07 16.29
N VAL A 316 30.95 -8.31 16.91
CA VAL A 316 31.94 -7.48 16.21
C VAL A 316 32.85 -8.34 15.32
N ARG A 317 33.25 -9.52 15.80
CA ARG A 317 34.03 -10.50 15.03
C ARG A 317 33.27 -10.99 13.80
N GLU A 318 32.00 -11.35 13.94
CA GLU A 318 31.14 -11.79 12.84
C GLU A 318 30.90 -10.68 11.81
N ILE A 319 30.74 -9.43 12.24
CA ILE A 319 30.69 -8.26 11.35
C ILE A 319 32.02 -8.07 10.63
N THR A 320 33.15 -8.25 11.32
CA THR A 320 34.49 -8.17 10.72
C THR A 320 34.68 -9.25 9.63
N ILE A 321 34.21 -10.47 9.86
CA ILE A 321 34.23 -11.55 8.85
C ILE A 321 33.37 -11.17 7.63
N ARG A 322 32.20 -10.56 7.85
CA ARG A 322 31.33 -10.07 6.76
C ARG A 322 31.99 -8.94 5.98
N LYS A 323 32.61 -7.97 6.65
CA LYS A 323 33.42 -6.91 6.01
C LYS A 323 34.52 -7.50 5.12
N LYS A 324 35.25 -8.52 5.59
CA LYS A 324 36.30 -9.18 4.80
C LYS A 324 35.80 -9.77 3.49
N TYR A 325 34.60 -10.35 3.48
CA TYR A 325 33.97 -10.82 2.25
C TYR A 325 33.82 -9.70 1.21
N TYR A 326 33.28 -8.55 1.62
CA TYR A 326 33.12 -7.37 0.76
C TYR A 326 34.48 -6.75 0.36
N GLN A 327 35.46 -6.74 1.25
CA GLN A 327 36.83 -6.29 0.94
C GLN A 327 37.51 -7.17 -0.10
N ASN A 328 37.26 -8.49 -0.09
CA ASN A 328 37.78 -9.40 -1.09
C ASN A 328 37.18 -9.13 -2.48
N ILE A 329 35.90 -8.73 -2.53
CA ILE A 329 35.24 -8.27 -3.77
C ILE A 329 35.91 -6.99 -4.27
N ILE A 330 36.18 -6.01 -3.39
CA ILE A 330 36.94 -4.79 -3.77
C ILE A 330 38.34 -5.11 -4.29
N SER A 331 38.98 -6.12 -3.70
CA SER A 331 40.33 -6.54 -4.07
C SER A 331 40.38 -7.39 -5.35
N GLY A 332 39.25 -7.57 -6.06
CA GLY A 332 39.18 -8.25 -7.36
C GLY A 332 39.02 -9.78 -7.27
N SER A 333 38.53 -10.31 -6.14
CA SER A 333 38.19 -11.74 -6.05
C SER A 333 36.95 -12.05 -6.89
N PRO A 334 36.89 -13.20 -7.60
CA PRO A 334 35.70 -13.57 -8.39
C PRO A 334 34.46 -13.72 -7.50
N TYR A 335 33.32 -13.21 -7.96
CA TYR A 335 32.01 -13.37 -7.32
C TYR A 335 30.90 -13.42 -8.38
N THR A 336 29.72 -13.85 -7.97
CA THR A 336 28.51 -13.72 -8.79
C THR A 336 27.56 -12.68 -8.17
N ILE A 337 26.79 -11.97 -9.00
CA ILE A 337 25.84 -10.96 -8.54
C ILE A 337 24.76 -11.58 -7.63
N ASP A 338 24.28 -12.78 -7.96
CA ASP A 338 23.31 -13.51 -7.13
C ASP A 338 23.86 -13.83 -5.74
N GLU A 339 25.13 -14.22 -5.64
CA GLU A 339 25.80 -14.46 -4.37
C GLU A 339 25.93 -13.18 -3.54
N LEU A 340 26.29 -12.06 -4.18
CA LEU A 340 26.39 -10.75 -3.55
C LEU A 340 25.05 -10.29 -2.97
N ILE A 341 23.97 -10.38 -3.75
CA ILE A 341 22.61 -9.99 -3.32
C ILE A 341 22.13 -10.87 -2.17
N PHE A 342 22.28 -12.19 -2.30
CA PHE A 342 21.88 -13.12 -1.24
C PHE A 342 22.66 -12.87 0.05
N ARG A 343 23.95 -12.55 -0.07
CA ARG A 343 24.81 -12.23 1.08
C ARG A 343 24.37 -10.95 1.77
N LEU A 344 24.07 -9.90 1.03
CA LEU A 344 23.56 -8.63 1.58
C LEU A 344 22.28 -8.83 2.39
N GLN A 345 21.30 -9.56 1.84
CA GLN A 345 20.04 -9.85 2.54
C GLN A 345 20.27 -10.60 3.86
N ARG A 346 21.17 -11.59 3.85
CA ARG A 346 21.48 -12.38 5.03
C ARG A 346 22.22 -11.56 6.08
N ASP A 347 23.12 -10.68 5.67
CA ASP A 347 23.87 -9.81 6.58
C ASP A 347 22.95 -8.76 7.20
N VAL A 348 21.95 -8.26 6.46
CA VAL A 348 20.90 -7.40 7.01
C VAL A 348 20.09 -8.11 8.10
N LYS A 349 19.64 -9.34 7.81
CA LYS A 349 18.91 -10.17 8.78
C LYS A 349 19.76 -10.47 10.02
N PHE A 350 21.04 -10.76 9.84
CA PHE A 350 21.97 -11.07 10.94
C PHE A 350 22.06 -9.92 11.97
N VAL A 351 22.14 -8.67 11.50
CA VAL A 351 22.20 -7.49 12.38
C VAL A 351 20.84 -7.22 13.01
N LYS A 352 19.77 -7.23 12.21
CA LYS A 352 18.46 -6.74 12.65
C LYS A 352 17.65 -7.75 13.47
N ASP A 353 17.60 -9.00 13.02
CA ASP A 353 16.62 -9.97 13.51
C ASP A 353 17.27 -11.11 14.30
N ASP A 354 18.56 -11.39 14.04
CA ASP A 354 19.28 -12.49 14.67
C ASP A 354 20.24 -11.97 15.77
N LYS A 355 21.55 -11.89 15.49
CA LYS A 355 22.58 -11.70 16.52
C LYS A 355 22.65 -10.28 17.07
N GLY A 356 22.44 -9.27 16.23
CA GLY A 356 22.47 -7.87 16.71
C GLY A 356 21.33 -7.57 17.68
N LYS A 357 20.13 -8.13 17.41
CA LYS A 357 18.98 -8.05 18.33
C LYS A 357 19.21 -8.79 19.64
N GLU A 358 19.84 -9.95 19.59
CA GLU A 358 20.23 -10.70 20.80
C GLU A 358 21.14 -9.86 21.70
N VAL A 359 22.17 -9.23 21.12
CA VAL A 359 23.11 -8.36 21.85
C VAL A 359 22.38 -7.14 22.43
N LEU A 360 21.55 -6.47 21.64
CA LEU A 360 20.78 -5.31 22.12
C LEU A 360 19.86 -5.67 23.30
N ASN A 361 19.11 -6.77 23.19
CA ASN A 361 18.23 -7.21 24.27
C ASN A 361 19.01 -7.46 25.56
N GLN A 362 20.20 -8.03 25.45
CA GLN A 362 21.06 -8.29 26.60
C GLN A 362 21.62 -6.99 27.22
N ILE A 363 22.05 -6.03 26.40
CA ILE A 363 22.47 -4.70 26.86
C ILE A 363 21.33 -3.99 27.58
N VAL A 364 20.11 -4.02 27.03
CA VAL A 364 18.91 -3.41 27.64
C VAL A 364 18.58 -4.07 28.98
N ASN A 365 18.65 -5.39 29.06
CA ASN A 365 18.41 -6.13 30.30
C ASN A 365 19.40 -5.70 31.39
N ILE A 366 20.68 -5.60 31.07
CA ILE A 366 21.70 -5.18 32.03
C ILE A 366 21.53 -3.71 32.42
N ALA A 367 21.30 -2.82 31.47
CA ALA A 367 21.04 -1.42 31.77
C ALA A 367 19.87 -1.27 32.77
N ASN A 368 18.79 -2.05 32.59
CA ASN A 368 17.66 -2.07 33.52
C ASN A 368 18.06 -2.62 34.90
N LEU A 369 18.86 -3.69 34.96
CA LEU A 369 19.34 -4.27 36.22
C LEU A 369 20.24 -3.30 36.98
N ILE A 370 21.19 -2.65 36.32
CA ILE A 370 22.08 -1.65 36.93
C ILE A 370 21.25 -0.44 37.38
N ASN A 371 20.33 0.07 36.54
CA ASN A 371 19.47 1.21 36.89
C ASN A 371 18.55 0.94 38.10
N SER A 372 18.17 -0.33 38.33
CA SER A 372 17.41 -0.76 39.51
C SER A 372 18.25 -0.96 40.78
N SER A 373 19.58 -0.80 40.69
CA SER A 373 20.48 -0.84 41.85
C SER A 373 20.59 0.53 42.50
N ASP A 374 20.39 0.62 43.81
CA ASP A 374 20.58 1.86 44.59
C ASP A 374 22.05 2.06 45.02
N GLU A 375 22.95 1.15 44.63
CA GLU A 375 24.34 1.19 45.07
C GLU A 375 25.16 2.21 44.26
N ASP A 376 25.70 3.23 44.96
CA ASP A 376 26.55 4.28 44.38
C ASP A 376 27.76 3.74 43.61
N ILE A 377 28.27 2.57 44.00
CA ILE A 377 29.41 1.92 43.36
C ILE A 377 29.13 1.54 41.89
N THR A 378 27.86 1.44 41.50
CA THR A 378 27.46 1.11 40.12
C THR A 378 27.28 2.33 39.21
N LYS A 379 27.51 3.55 39.71
CA LYS A 379 27.23 4.80 38.99
C LYS A 379 27.99 4.90 37.66
N ASP A 380 29.25 4.49 37.63
CA ASP A 380 30.05 4.45 36.40
C ASP A 380 29.47 3.46 35.38
N LEU A 381 29.08 2.26 35.85
CA LEU A 381 28.47 1.24 35.00
C LEU A 381 27.13 1.71 34.42
N LYS A 382 26.33 2.47 35.18
CA LYS A 382 25.06 3.05 34.68
C LYS A 382 25.29 3.96 33.49
N VAL A 383 26.26 4.87 33.57
CA VAL A 383 26.56 5.81 32.47
C VAL A 383 27.00 5.04 31.24
N VAL A 384 27.99 4.16 31.38
CA VAL A 384 28.57 3.46 30.22
C VAL A 384 27.57 2.49 29.58
N PHE A 385 26.73 1.78 30.35
CA PHE A 385 25.73 0.89 29.76
C PHE A 385 24.55 1.63 29.11
N ASN A 386 24.17 2.81 29.61
CA ASN A 386 23.16 3.62 28.94
C ASN A 386 23.71 4.18 27.61
N ASP A 387 24.96 4.66 27.59
CA ASP A 387 25.63 5.09 26.35
C ASP A 387 25.77 3.93 25.35
N LEU A 388 26.17 2.75 25.83
CA LEU A 388 26.29 1.54 25.01
C LEU A 388 24.93 1.11 24.44
N LYS A 389 23.86 1.18 25.25
CA LYS A 389 22.48 0.91 24.82
C LYS A 389 22.07 1.89 23.73
N GLU A 390 22.22 3.19 23.95
CA GLU A 390 21.81 4.23 23.01
C GLU A 390 22.55 4.07 21.67
N GLU A 391 23.86 3.85 21.70
CA GLU A 391 24.65 3.65 20.49
C GLU A 391 24.30 2.36 19.74
N PHE A 392 23.97 1.27 20.44
CA PHE A 392 23.50 0.03 19.80
C PHE A 392 22.09 0.18 19.21
N GLU A 393 21.19 0.90 19.90
CA GLU A 393 19.85 1.24 19.40
C GLU A 393 19.94 2.15 18.18
N ILE A 394 20.78 3.20 18.22
CA ILE A 394 21.06 4.09 17.08
C ILE A 394 21.66 3.27 15.95
N GLY A 395 22.68 2.45 16.20
CA GLY A 395 23.31 1.63 15.16
C GLY A 395 22.35 0.66 14.48
N ILE A 396 21.57 -0.10 15.25
CA ILE A 396 20.57 -1.02 14.71
C ILE A 396 19.47 -0.23 13.99
N SER A 397 19.04 0.91 14.51
CA SER A 397 18.01 1.75 13.89
C SER A 397 18.49 2.44 12.61
N VAL A 398 19.73 2.91 12.52
CA VAL A 398 20.30 3.47 11.28
C VAL A 398 20.42 2.36 10.23
N PHE A 399 20.80 1.16 10.66
CA PHE A 399 20.88 -0.02 9.80
C PHE A 399 19.49 -0.61 9.43
N SER A 400 18.47 -0.43 10.28
CA SER A 400 17.12 -1.02 10.15
C SER A 400 16.06 -0.04 9.63
N ASN A 401 15.97 1.20 10.11
CA ASN A 401 14.95 2.20 9.78
C ASN A 401 15.18 2.81 8.39
N SER A 402 16.44 2.94 7.99
CA SER A 402 16.77 3.29 6.61
C SER A 402 16.28 2.26 5.60
N VAL A 403 16.12 1.01 6.04
CA VAL A 403 15.65 -0.11 5.22
C VAL A 403 14.14 -0.32 5.41
N THR A 404 13.58 -0.30 6.63
CA THR A 404 12.19 -0.76 6.89
C THR A 404 11.09 0.28 6.67
N ASP A 405 11.27 1.54 7.05
CA ASP A 405 10.26 2.59 6.81
C ASP A 405 10.29 3.03 5.34
N ASN A 406 11.49 3.13 4.77
CA ASN A 406 11.66 3.34 3.33
C ASN A 406 11.14 2.16 2.52
N ILE A 407 11.38 0.91 2.95
CA ILE A 407 10.74 -0.26 2.33
C ILE A 407 9.23 -0.20 2.55
N ARG A 408 8.69 0.15 3.71
CA ARG A 408 7.23 0.22 3.88
C ARG A 408 6.59 1.28 2.98
N ILE A 409 7.16 2.48 2.91
CA ILE A 409 6.75 3.56 2.01
C ILE A 409 6.94 3.14 0.54
N PHE A 410 8.00 2.39 0.23
CA PHE A 410 8.25 1.86 -1.11
C PHE A 410 7.29 0.73 -1.50
N LEU A 411 7.02 -0.23 -0.62
CA LEU A 411 6.14 -1.39 -0.84
C LEU A 411 4.66 -0.97 -0.85
N TYR A 412 4.26 -0.09 0.06
CA TYR A 412 2.86 0.20 0.36
C TYR A 412 2.47 1.67 0.18
N GLY A 413 3.41 2.56 -0.12
CA GLY A 413 3.18 4.01 -0.13
C GLY A 413 3.17 4.62 1.28
N GLU A 414 3.15 5.96 1.35
CA GLU A 414 2.94 6.66 2.62
C GLU A 414 1.53 6.40 3.16
N ASP A 415 1.43 6.17 4.47
CA ASP A 415 0.14 6.12 5.14
C ASP A 415 -0.43 7.54 5.27
N LEU A 416 -1.59 7.76 4.66
CA LEU A 416 -2.25 9.05 4.66
C LEU A 416 -2.89 9.35 6.02
N ASP A 417 -2.44 10.42 6.66
CA ASP A 417 -3.14 11.01 7.81
C ASP A 417 -4.35 11.85 7.37
N PHE A 418 -5.54 11.26 7.52
CA PHE A 418 -6.83 11.91 7.26
C PHE A 418 -7.21 12.98 8.30
N ALA A 419 -6.59 13.00 9.49
CA ALA A 419 -6.81 14.09 10.45
C ALA A 419 -6.18 15.40 9.95
N ALA A 420 -5.06 15.28 9.22
CA ALA A 420 -4.43 16.43 8.57
C ALA A 420 -5.15 16.91 7.29
N LEU A 421 -6.16 16.19 6.79
CA LEU A 421 -7.04 16.67 5.72
C LEU A 421 -8.17 17.52 6.31
N LYS A 422 -8.10 18.83 6.08
CA LYS A 422 -9.10 19.80 6.53
C LYS A 422 -9.93 20.27 5.35
N PHE A 423 -11.25 20.29 5.53
CA PHE A 423 -12.15 20.93 4.57
C PHE A 423 -11.83 22.42 4.47
N SER A 424 -11.79 22.94 3.26
CA SER A 424 -11.76 24.38 3.01
C SER A 424 -13.15 24.98 3.24
N GLU A 425 -13.23 26.31 3.23
CA GLU A 425 -14.51 27.04 3.26
C GLU A 425 -15.34 26.82 1.97
N GLU A 426 -14.70 26.37 0.89
CA GLU A 426 -15.34 26.10 -0.40
C GLU A 426 -16.12 24.78 -0.42
N VAL A 427 -15.87 23.88 0.54
CA VAL A 427 -16.59 22.61 0.70
C VAL A 427 -17.92 22.86 1.40
N PHE A 428 -19.02 22.50 0.73
CA PHE A 428 -20.35 22.77 1.22
C PHE A 428 -20.66 21.99 2.50
N SER A 429 -21.39 22.64 3.39
CA SER A 429 -21.96 22.04 4.59
C SER A 429 -23.43 21.76 4.33
N LEU A 430 -23.73 20.55 3.88
CA LEU A 430 -25.03 20.17 3.32
C LEU A 430 -25.95 19.57 4.39
N SER A 431 -27.25 19.80 4.22
CA SER A 431 -28.28 19.01 4.93
C SER A 431 -28.46 17.64 4.26
N LEU A 432 -29.24 16.76 4.87
CA LEU A 432 -29.51 15.44 4.29
C LEU A 432 -30.27 15.51 2.94
N ASP A 433 -31.13 16.51 2.78
CA ASP A 433 -31.94 16.70 1.57
C ASP A 433 -31.11 17.26 0.41
N ASP A 434 -30.18 18.17 0.74
CA ASP A 434 -29.32 18.83 -0.22
C ASP A 434 -28.14 17.94 -0.64
N LEU A 435 -27.93 16.80 0.03
CA LEU A 435 -26.85 15.87 -0.26
C LEU A 435 -27.09 15.19 -1.62
N PRO A 436 -26.20 15.38 -2.61
CA PRO A 436 -26.25 14.62 -3.85
C PRO A 436 -26.09 13.12 -3.59
N GLU A 437 -26.79 12.29 -4.36
CA GLU A 437 -26.67 10.82 -4.26
C GLU A 437 -25.40 10.29 -4.91
N SER A 438 -24.87 11.03 -5.89
CA SER A 438 -23.65 10.67 -6.58
C SER A 438 -22.90 11.89 -7.11
N THR A 439 -21.62 11.71 -7.38
CA THR A 439 -20.78 12.63 -8.14
C THR A 439 -19.84 11.82 -9.02
N ARG A 440 -19.50 12.40 -10.18
CA ARG A 440 -18.52 11.86 -11.12
C ARG A 440 -17.23 12.66 -10.97
N LEU A 441 -16.10 11.96 -10.89
CA LEU A 441 -14.78 12.56 -10.82
C LEU A 441 -13.92 12.01 -11.96
N ASP A 442 -13.63 12.84 -12.96
CA ASP A 442 -12.66 12.50 -13.99
C ASP A 442 -11.24 12.74 -13.44
N LEU A 443 -10.40 11.70 -13.45
CA LEU A 443 -9.03 11.82 -12.96
C LEU A 443 -8.16 12.75 -13.82
N ILE A 444 -8.56 13.00 -15.07
CA ILE A 444 -7.89 13.97 -15.95
C ILE A 444 -7.97 15.39 -15.37
N ASP A 445 -9.07 15.75 -14.71
CA ASP A 445 -9.33 17.08 -14.17
C ASP A 445 -8.78 17.28 -12.74
N THR A 446 -8.00 16.32 -12.24
CA THR A 446 -7.38 16.38 -10.90
C THR A 446 -5.99 17.01 -10.90
N GLY A 447 -5.47 17.36 -12.07
CA GLY A 447 -4.17 17.99 -12.26
C GLY A 447 -3.03 16.99 -12.46
N VAL A 448 -1.80 17.49 -12.29
CA VAL A 448 -0.57 16.72 -12.53
C VAL A 448 -0.44 15.59 -11.51
N ARG A 449 -0.27 14.37 -12.03
CA ARG A 449 -0.22 13.12 -11.25
C ARG A 449 0.80 12.16 -11.84
N LYS A 450 1.28 11.24 -11.02
CA LYS A 450 2.22 10.17 -11.40
C LYS A 450 1.79 8.85 -10.78
N ASP A 451 2.36 7.77 -11.29
CA ASP A 451 2.14 6.44 -10.72
C ASP A 451 2.45 6.41 -9.23
N GLY A 452 1.51 5.87 -8.46
CA GLY A 452 1.60 5.75 -7.02
C GLY A 452 1.04 6.93 -6.23
N ASP A 453 0.65 8.04 -6.86
CA ASP A 453 -0.11 9.11 -6.21
C ASP A 453 -1.45 8.58 -5.68
N GLN A 454 -1.99 9.24 -4.67
CA GLN A 454 -3.20 8.78 -3.98
C GLN A 454 -4.34 9.77 -4.13
N LEU A 455 -5.56 9.24 -4.11
CA LEU A 455 -6.80 10.00 -3.95
C LEU A 455 -7.40 9.67 -2.60
N ALA A 456 -7.85 10.71 -1.91
CA ALA A 456 -8.41 10.62 -0.58
C ALA A 456 -9.79 11.25 -0.57
N PHE A 457 -10.78 10.53 -0.04
CA PHE A 457 -12.13 11.03 0.17
C PHE A 457 -12.44 11.01 1.65
N LYS A 458 -13.05 12.10 2.11
CA LYS A 458 -13.42 12.27 3.51
C LYS A 458 -14.84 12.76 3.58
N LEU A 459 -15.70 11.98 4.24
CA LEU A 459 -17.05 12.38 4.61
C LEU A 459 -17.08 12.58 6.12
N GLU A 460 -17.46 13.76 6.58
CA GLU A 460 -17.73 14.01 7.99
C GLU A 460 -19.17 14.44 8.18
N VAL A 461 -19.80 13.87 9.20
CA VAL A 461 -21.08 14.35 9.70
C VAL A 461 -20.81 15.02 11.04
N ARG A 462 -21.26 16.27 11.17
CA ARG A 462 -21.11 17.05 12.39
C ARG A 462 -22.47 17.44 12.93
N SER A 463 -22.51 17.72 14.21
CA SER A 463 -23.64 18.29 14.93
C SER A 463 -23.17 19.51 15.71
N LYS A 464 -24.08 20.21 16.39
CA LYS A 464 -23.73 21.28 17.35
C LYS A 464 -22.73 20.85 18.44
N LYS A 465 -22.56 19.54 18.67
CA LYS A 465 -21.68 18.98 19.71
C LYS A 465 -20.32 18.51 19.18
N GLY A 466 -20.09 18.58 17.87
CA GLY A 466 -18.90 18.07 17.22
C GLY A 466 -19.18 16.99 16.19
N ILE A 467 -18.12 16.29 15.78
CA ILE A 467 -18.15 15.22 14.78
C ILE A 467 -18.88 14.00 15.35
N ILE A 468 -19.86 13.48 14.62
CA ILE A 468 -20.67 12.31 15.03
C ILE A 468 -20.43 11.08 14.15
N TYR A 469 -19.89 11.29 12.94
CA TYR A 469 -19.50 10.22 12.02
C TYR A 469 -18.40 10.70 11.09
N THR A 470 -17.48 9.81 10.73
CA THR A 470 -16.46 10.06 9.72
C THR A 470 -16.24 8.79 8.92
N GLU A 471 -16.22 8.93 7.59
CA GLU A 471 -15.80 7.87 6.68
C GLU A 471 -14.64 8.38 5.82
N ASN A 472 -13.55 7.62 5.81
CA ASN A 472 -12.34 7.93 5.06
C ASN A 472 -12.11 6.83 4.03
N ARG A 473 -11.89 7.21 2.77
CA ARG A 473 -11.55 6.29 1.68
C ARG A 473 -10.26 6.75 1.04
N LYS A 474 -9.38 5.80 0.73
CA LYS A 474 -8.18 6.04 -0.06
C LYS A 474 -8.12 5.09 -1.24
N LEU A 475 -7.59 5.57 -2.35
CA LEU A 475 -7.25 4.76 -3.53
C LEU A 475 -5.93 5.23 -4.12
N TYR A 476 -5.20 4.31 -4.73
CA TYR A 476 -3.95 4.59 -5.43
C TYR A 476 -4.21 4.68 -6.92
N MET A 477 -3.52 5.59 -7.59
CA MET A 477 -3.55 5.69 -9.04
C MET A 477 -2.29 5.05 -9.64
N PHE A 478 -2.49 4.18 -10.62
CA PHE A 478 -1.41 3.58 -11.39
C PHE A 478 -1.83 3.48 -12.86
N ARG A 479 -0.87 3.46 -13.79
CA ARG A 479 -1.10 2.97 -15.16
C ARG A 479 -1.38 1.47 -15.13
N VAL A 480 -2.66 1.12 -15.12
CA VAL A 480 -3.13 -0.27 -15.06
C VAL A 480 -3.31 -0.83 -16.46
N LEU A 481 -3.91 -0.05 -17.36
CA LEU A 481 -4.11 -0.45 -18.74
C LEU A 481 -2.77 -0.52 -19.48
N THR A 482 -2.80 -1.13 -20.68
CA THR A 482 -1.60 -1.30 -21.49
C THR A 482 -0.94 0.04 -21.79
N HIS A 483 0.37 0.11 -21.56
CA HIS A 483 1.17 1.30 -21.77
C HIS A 483 2.61 0.92 -22.13
N ILE A 484 3.33 1.88 -22.71
CA ILE A 484 4.74 1.80 -23.06
C ILE A 484 5.50 2.82 -22.23
N GLU A 485 6.62 2.36 -21.68
CA GLU A 485 7.56 3.19 -20.94
C GLU A 485 8.93 3.16 -21.62
N GLY A 486 9.47 4.35 -21.89
CA GLY A 486 10.86 4.51 -22.25
C GLY A 486 11.73 4.50 -21.00
N THR A 487 12.81 3.70 -20.98
CA THR A 487 13.81 3.71 -19.91
C THR A 487 15.20 3.86 -20.50
N VAL A 488 16.06 4.63 -19.82
CA VAL A 488 17.48 4.78 -20.16
C VAL A 488 18.34 4.23 -19.03
N GLY A 489 19.54 3.78 -19.35
CA GLY A 489 20.46 3.27 -18.35
C GLY A 489 21.73 2.73 -18.97
N VAL A 490 22.41 1.86 -18.22
CA VAL A 490 23.59 1.16 -18.69
C VAL A 490 23.36 -0.35 -18.65
N ILE A 491 23.72 -1.03 -19.74
CA ILE A 491 23.82 -2.49 -19.79
C ILE A 491 25.24 -2.94 -19.53
N PHE A 492 25.35 -4.16 -19.04
CA PHE A 492 26.55 -4.98 -18.98
C PHE A 492 26.30 -6.14 -19.93
N ALA A 493 26.85 -6.05 -21.13
CA ALA A 493 26.69 -7.01 -22.20
C ALA A 493 27.82 -8.04 -22.18
N ASP A 494 27.48 -9.32 -22.24
CA ASP A 494 28.42 -10.43 -22.44
C ASP A 494 28.26 -10.91 -23.89
N PRO A 495 29.20 -10.51 -24.76
CA PRO A 495 29.19 -10.92 -26.16
C PRO A 495 29.42 -12.42 -26.23
N LEU A 496 28.50 -13.15 -26.86
CA LEU A 496 28.64 -14.60 -27.04
C LEU A 496 29.66 -14.95 -28.14
N ALA A 497 30.21 -13.92 -28.80
CA ALA A 497 31.29 -13.98 -29.78
C ALA A 497 32.61 -13.48 -29.16
N ARG A 498 33.74 -13.81 -29.80
CA ARG A 498 35.06 -13.34 -29.34
C ARG A 498 35.24 -11.87 -29.71
N THR A 499 35.34 -11.00 -28.71
CA THR A 499 35.62 -9.57 -28.85
C THR A 499 37.09 -9.22 -28.55
N GLU A 500 37.55 -8.05 -28.98
CA GLU A 500 38.91 -7.56 -28.69
C GLU A 500 39.07 -7.17 -27.20
N ILE A 501 37.97 -6.79 -26.56
CA ILE A 501 37.91 -6.47 -25.13
C ILE A 501 37.94 -7.76 -24.30
N LYS A 502 38.83 -7.80 -23.29
CA LYS A 502 39.13 -8.99 -22.47
C LYS A 502 38.18 -9.21 -21.29
N THR A 503 37.38 -8.22 -20.93
CA THR A 503 36.41 -8.34 -19.83
C THR A 503 35.20 -9.13 -20.28
N GLN A 504 34.61 -9.93 -19.38
CA GLN A 504 33.42 -10.72 -19.70
C GLN A 504 32.21 -9.83 -19.99
N PHE A 505 32.12 -8.68 -19.32
CA PHE A 505 31.03 -7.74 -19.49
C PHE A 505 31.55 -6.41 -20.01
N GLN A 506 30.83 -5.85 -20.96
CA GLN A 506 31.12 -4.56 -21.57
C GLN A 506 29.94 -3.61 -21.32
N MET A 507 30.25 -2.41 -20.87
CA MET A 507 29.23 -1.42 -20.55
C MET A 507 28.77 -0.67 -21.80
N ALA A 508 27.46 -0.49 -21.95
CA ALA A 508 26.91 0.33 -23.02
C ALA A 508 25.68 1.09 -22.53
N PRO A 509 25.46 2.34 -22.98
CA PRO A 509 24.21 3.03 -22.74
C PRO A 509 23.07 2.32 -23.48
N TYR A 510 21.86 2.33 -22.91
CA TYR A 510 20.68 1.78 -23.54
C TYR A 510 19.47 2.72 -23.49
N TYR A 511 18.56 2.49 -24.42
CA TYR A 511 17.18 2.95 -24.40
C TYR A 511 16.24 1.77 -24.66
N ASN A 512 15.35 1.50 -23.72
CA ASN A 512 14.39 0.39 -23.80
C ASN A 512 12.97 0.92 -23.85
N MET A 513 12.16 0.35 -24.74
CA MET A 513 10.72 0.58 -24.81
C MET A 513 10.00 -0.63 -24.24
N ILE A 514 9.39 -0.48 -23.07
CA ILE A 514 8.85 -1.58 -22.28
C ILE A 514 7.33 -1.51 -22.33
N ILE A 515 6.70 -2.58 -22.82
CA ILE A 515 5.24 -2.73 -22.77
C ILE A 515 4.85 -3.35 -21.42
N LYS A 516 3.92 -2.70 -20.74
CA LYS A 516 3.36 -3.10 -19.44
C LYS A 516 1.84 -3.15 -19.52
N GLY A 517 1.20 -3.86 -18.58
CA GLY A 517 -0.26 -3.91 -18.52
C GLY A 517 -0.91 -4.69 -19.66
N LEU A 518 -0.19 -5.56 -20.37
CA LEU A 518 -0.76 -6.42 -21.41
C LEU A 518 -1.22 -7.78 -20.85
N PHE A 519 -0.38 -8.40 -20.01
CA PHE A 519 -0.61 -9.74 -19.46
C PHE A 519 -0.92 -9.74 -17.95
N ASP A 520 -0.79 -8.59 -17.29
CA ASP A 520 -0.78 -8.48 -15.84
C ASP A 520 -1.74 -7.44 -15.26
N GLN A 521 -2.67 -6.90 -16.06
CA GLN A 521 -3.68 -5.92 -15.63
C GLN A 521 -4.40 -6.35 -14.34
N LYS A 522 -4.77 -7.63 -14.23
CA LYS A 522 -5.45 -8.16 -13.03
C LYS A 522 -4.58 -8.08 -11.78
N LEU A 523 -3.27 -8.26 -11.90
CA LEU A 523 -2.33 -8.15 -10.78
C LEU A 523 -2.12 -6.68 -10.41
N ARG A 524 -1.98 -5.81 -11.42
CA ARG A 524 -1.90 -4.35 -11.26
C ARG A 524 -3.12 -3.78 -10.53
N ARG A 525 -4.34 -4.23 -10.85
CA ARG A 525 -5.56 -3.78 -10.14
C ARG A 525 -5.67 -4.23 -8.69
N ARG A 526 -4.95 -5.28 -8.28
CA ARG A 526 -5.13 -5.91 -6.96
C ARG A 526 -4.04 -5.55 -5.95
N SER A 527 -2.86 -5.13 -6.39
CA SER A 527 -1.69 -5.06 -5.52
C SER A 527 -0.89 -3.77 -5.71
N VAL A 528 -0.87 -2.93 -4.68
CA VAL A 528 0.00 -1.73 -4.63
C VAL A 528 1.48 -2.14 -4.67
N PRO A 529 1.94 -3.15 -3.90
CA PRO A 529 3.32 -3.65 -4.01
C PRO A 529 3.68 -4.13 -5.41
N TYR A 530 2.72 -4.71 -6.14
CA TYR A 530 2.98 -5.17 -7.50
C TYR A 530 3.35 -4.01 -8.43
N ASN A 531 2.58 -2.92 -8.41
CA ASN A 531 2.86 -1.75 -9.27
C ASN A 531 4.09 -0.95 -8.83
N ARG A 532 4.45 -0.96 -7.55
CA ARG A 532 5.60 -0.20 -7.04
C ARG A 532 6.93 -0.95 -7.14
N ILE A 533 6.89 -2.28 -7.16
CA ILE A 533 8.08 -3.13 -7.06
C ILE A 533 8.16 -4.01 -8.29
N PHE A 534 7.29 -5.00 -8.42
CA PHE A 534 7.51 -6.06 -9.39
C PHE A 534 7.44 -5.53 -10.80
N ASP A 535 6.32 -4.84 -11.10
CA ASP A 535 6.09 -4.01 -12.27
C ASP A 535 6.82 -4.49 -13.53
N TRP A 536 6.65 -5.77 -13.85
CA TRP A 536 7.42 -6.38 -14.94
C TRP A 536 6.86 -5.94 -16.28
N GLY A 537 7.75 -5.91 -17.26
CA GLY A 537 7.40 -5.63 -18.64
C GLY A 537 8.25 -6.43 -19.62
N ILE A 538 7.81 -6.44 -20.87
CA ILE A 538 8.56 -6.99 -21.99
C ILE A 538 8.69 -5.87 -23.02
N GLY A 539 9.88 -5.71 -23.57
CA GLY A 539 10.18 -4.57 -24.42
C GLY A 539 11.15 -4.86 -25.55
N LEU A 540 11.36 -3.80 -26.32
CA LEU A 540 12.44 -3.69 -27.29
C LEU A 540 13.63 -3.01 -26.63
N HIS A 541 14.80 -3.56 -26.89
CA HIS A 541 16.08 -3.03 -26.43
C HIS A 541 16.79 -2.34 -27.57
N LEU A 542 17.30 -1.13 -27.30
CA LEU A 542 18.29 -0.45 -28.13
C LEU A 542 19.48 -0.11 -27.24
N SER A 543 20.68 -0.38 -27.71
CA SER A 543 21.90 0.04 -27.02
C SER A 543 22.94 0.52 -28.00
N ALA A 544 23.92 1.24 -27.48
CA ALA A 544 25.07 1.67 -28.25
C ALA A 544 26.37 0.99 -27.77
N PRO A 545 26.53 -0.35 -27.94
CA PRO A 545 27.76 -1.03 -27.55
C PRO A 545 28.95 -0.59 -28.41
N ASP A 546 30.14 -0.86 -27.92
CA ASP A 546 31.39 -0.67 -28.67
C ASP A 546 32.26 -1.89 -28.36
N PHE A 547 31.98 -3.00 -29.06
CA PHE A 547 32.54 -4.30 -28.73
C PHE A 547 33.96 -4.52 -29.25
N ASP A 548 34.37 -3.75 -30.25
CA ASP A 548 35.72 -3.73 -30.83
C ASP A 548 36.62 -2.65 -30.22
N GLY A 549 36.06 -1.71 -29.45
CA GLY A 549 36.82 -0.73 -28.67
C GLY A 549 37.41 0.39 -29.53
N ASP A 550 36.77 0.71 -30.65
CA ASP A 550 37.25 1.69 -31.64
C ASP A 550 36.70 3.11 -31.43
N ASP A 551 35.95 3.32 -30.33
CA ASP A 551 35.25 4.56 -29.96
C ASP A 551 34.11 4.95 -30.93
N VAL A 552 33.67 4.03 -31.78
CA VAL A 552 32.49 4.18 -32.64
C VAL A 552 31.33 3.37 -32.06
N PRO A 553 30.25 4.03 -31.58
CA PRO A 553 29.11 3.31 -31.05
C PRO A 553 28.43 2.46 -32.13
N GLU A 554 28.40 1.16 -31.90
CA GLU A 554 27.65 0.17 -32.66
C GLU A 554 26.17 0.21 -32.22
N LEU A 555 25.27 -0.37 -33.00
CA LEU A 555 23.84 -0.41 -32.67
C LEU A 555 23.48 -1.82 -32.23
N GLY A 556 23.06 -1.97 -30.98
CA GLY A 556 22.49 -3.19 -30.44
C GLY A 556 20.96 -3.13 -30.49
N THR A 557 20.30 -4.21 -30.94
CA THR A 557 18.85 -4.34 -30.84
C THR A 557 18.42 -5.71 -30.34
N GLY A 558 17.38 -5.76 -29.51
CA GLY A 558 16.89 -7.03 -29.02
C GLY A 558 15.60 -6.96 -28.23
N ILE A 559 15.42 -7.98 -27.40
CA ILE A 559 14.29 -8.12 -26.48
C ILE A 559 14.77 -7.93 -25.05
N VAL A 560 13.96 -7.28 -24.24
CA VAL A 560 14.23 -7.05 -22.82
C VAL A 560 13.05 -7.47 -21.97
N ILE A 561 13.35 -8.04 -20.81
CA ILE A 561 12.40 -8.20 -19.71
C ILE A 561 12.86 -7.27 -18.59
N SER A 562 11.93 -6.49 -18.05
CA SER A 562 12.19 -5.60 -16.91
C SER A 562 11.52 -6.13 -15.65
N MET A 563 12.13 -5.85 -14.50
CA MET A 563 11.62 -6.15 -13.16
C MET A 563 12.09 -5.07 -12.19
N LEU A 564 11.49 -5.04 -10.99
CA LEU A 564 11.84 -4.07 -9.95
C LEU A 564 11.63 -2.63 -10.45
N HIS A 565 10.47 -2.30 -11.01
CA HIS A 565 10.17 -0.97 -11.58
C HIS A 565 11.24 -0.51 -12.58
N ASP A 566 11.65 -1.45 -13.43
CA ASP A 566 12.67 -1.34 -14.46
C ASP A 566 14.10 -1.05 -14.00
N TYR A 567 14.38 -1.12 -12.69
CA TYR A 567 15.75 -1.00 -12.18
C TYR A 567 16.63 -2.16 -12.61
N ILE A 568 16.05 -3.36 -12.75
CA ILE A 568 16.76 -4.52 -13.26
C ILE A 568 16.12 -4.92 -14.58
N GLN A 569 16.94 -4.97 -15.61
CA GLN A 569 16.53 -5.38 -16.94
C GLN A 569 17.47 -6.46 -17.43
N SER A 570 16.97 -7.45 -18.17
CA SER A 570 17.82 -8.45 -18.79
C SER A 570 17.23 -8.90 -20.10
N GLY A 571 18.09 -9.27 -21.03
CA GLY A 571 17.66 -9.58 -22.37
C GLY A 571 18.72 -10.22 -23.22
N ALA A 572 18.33 -10.45 -24.46
CA ALA A 572 19.19 -10.91 -25.52
C ALA A 572 19.04 -9.95 -26.70
N ALA A 573 20.17 -9.60 -27.30
CA ALA A 573 20.24 -8.64 -28.37
C ALA A 573 21.34 -9.03 -29.36
N ILE A 574 21.33 -8.35 -30.51
CA ILE A 574 22.24 -8.56 -31.61
C ILE A 574 22.87 -7.21 -31.93
N ASN A 575 24.19 -7.18 -32.08
CA ASN A 575 24.87 -6.05 -32.70
C ASN A 575 24.51 -6.05 -34.20
N VAL A 576 23.85 -4.99 -34.65
CA VAL A 576 23.32 -4.85 -36.01
C VAL A 576 24.42 -4.78 -37.07
N PHE A 577 25.61 -4.28 -36.71
CA PHE A 577 26.73 -4.15 -37.65
C PHE A 577 27.44 -5.47 -37.88
N ASN A 578 27.74 -6.20 -36.80
CA ASN A 578 28.55 -7.42 -36.88
C ASN A 578 27.73 -8.71 -36.84
N GLY A 579 26.44 -8.63 -36.47
CA GLY A 579 25.54 -9.78 -36.34
C GLY A 579 25.76 -10.61 -35.08
N ASP A 580 26.68 -10.20 -34.21
CA ASP A 580 27.05 -10.96 -33.02
C ASP A 580 25.97 -10.87 -31.93
N PRO A 581 25.50 -12.01 -31.40
CA PRO A 581 24.54 -12.02 -30.32
C PRO A 581 25.24 -11.77 -28.98
N TYR A 582 24.55 -11.05 -28.10
CA TYR A 582 24.96 -10.85 -26.71
C TYR A 582 23.75 -11.01 -25.80
N TRP A 583 24.00 -11.50 -24.59
CA TRP A 583 23.04 -11.35 -23.51
C TRP A 583 23.48 -10.19 -22.64
N PHE A 584 22.53 -9.57 -21.95
CA PHE A 584 22.83 -8.43 -21.09
C PHE A 584 22.00 -8.46 -19.82
N PHE A 585 22.52 -7.79 -18.80
CA PHE A 585 21.71 -7.23 -17.74
C PHE A 585 21.94 -5.72 -17.71
N GLY A 586 20.90 -4.96 -17.40
CA GLY A 586 20.90 -3.51 -17.39
C GLY A 586 20.41 -2.96 -16.07
N LEU A 587 20.99 -1.84 -15.69
CA LEU A 587 20.59 -1.03 -14.55
C LEU A 587 20.08 0.31 -15.07
N ARG A 588 18.84 0.66 -14.69
CA ARG A 588 18.33 2.02 -14.89
C ARG A 588 19.10 2.98 -13.99
N LEU A 589 19.58 4.08 -14.56
CA LEU A 589 20.22 5.15 -13.80
C LEU A 589 19.24 6.35 -13.64
N PRO A 590 19.40 7.20 -12.60
CA PRO A 590 20.14 6.84 -11.40
C PRO A 590 19.49 5.59 -10.79
N VAL A 591 20.33 4.60 -10.45
CA VAL A 591 19.94 3.60 -9.46
C VAL A 591 19.52 4.50 -8.31
N PRO A 592 18.32 4.33 -7.74
CA PRO A 592 17.90 5.17 -6.66
C PRO A 592 19.09 5.22 -5.74
N SER A 593 19.66 6.42 -5.55
CA SER A 593 20.29 6.66 -4.27
C SER A 593 19.12 6.39 -3.36
N PHE A 594 19.06 5.18 -2.81
CA PHE A 594 18.36 4.96 -1.59
C PHE A 594 19.04 6.00 -0.72
N ASN A 595 18.43 7.19 -0.64
CA ASN A 595 18.91 8.31 0.16
C ASN A 595 18.55 7.92 1.59
N ILE A 596 19.18 6.83 1.99
CA ILE A 596 19.35 6.24 3.28
C ILE A 596 20.39 7.15 3.91
N GLY A 597 19.92 8.30 4.39
CA GLY A 597 20.79 9.29 5.02
C GLY A 597 21.16 10.46 4.12
N SER A 598 20.19 11.31 3.82
CA SER A 598 20.44 12.73 4.00
C SER A 598 19.47 13.23 5.06
N LEU A 599 19.98 13.48 6.27
CA LEU A 599 19.30 14.35 7.22
C LEU A 599 18.91 15.63 6.46
N PRO A 600 17.70 16.19 6.67
CA PRO A 600 17.50 17.60 6.37
C PRO A 600 18.58 18.34 7.14
N SER A 601 19.53 18.96 6.45
CA SER A 601 20.37 19.95 7.09
C SER A 601 19.42 21.07 7.51
N THR A 602 19.07 21.11 8.78
CA THR A 602 18.64 22.34 9.43
C THR A 602 19.87 23.24 9.46
N SER A 603 20.15 23.88 8.33
CA SER A 603 21.07 25.00 8.26
C SER A 603 20.22 26.27 8.24
N ASN A 604 20.07 26.84 9.45
CA ASN A 604 19.62 28.20 9.82
C ASN A 604 18.39 28.80 9.16
#